data_AF-A0A1F3TYV9-F1
#
_entry.id   AF-A0A1F3TYV9-F1
#
_cell.length_a   1.000
_cell.length_b   1.000
_cell.length_c   1.000
_cell.angle_alpha   90.00
_cell.angle_beta   90.00
_cell.angle_gamma   90.00
#
_symmetry.space_group_name_H-M   'P 1'
#
loop_
_entity.id
_entity.type
_entity.pdbx_description
1 polymer ?
#
loop_
_entity_poly.entity_id
_entity_poly.type
_entity_poly.pdbx_seq_one_letter_code
_entity_poly.pdbx_strand_id
1 'polypeptide(L)'
;MSRFFASCFLFLLFTNAAYSSSFDLCLEHAAKQEHKLDRQDGVQNCFIKNKAQLNSEKCYRSIKKVNLTEISQKINEQIKSVCFYEVSRFRTIKSCLEKSQLFETAINKDEAVFDCFAQFQNVLNQRQCLNVSQYLIYPAKKEHLKTHCLNSF
;
A
#
# COMPACT_ATOMS: atom_id res chain seq x y z
N MET A 1 15.96 20.46 -62.43
CA MET A 1 15.84 21.19 -61.15
C MET A 1 14.63 20.64 -60.41
N SER A 2 14.82 19.64 -59.55
CA SER A 2 13.74 19.04 -58.74
C SER A 2 14.25 18.91 -57.31
N ARG A 3 13.76 19.78 -56.43
CA ARG A 3 14.00 19.73 -54.99
C ARG A 3 12.70 20.09 -54.29
N PHE A 4 11.89 19.10 -53.94
CA PHE A 4 10.87 19.18 -52.89
C PHE A 4 10.50 17.76 -52.52
N PHE A 5 10.16 17.53 -51.25
CA PHE A 5 9.91 16.24 -50.58
C PHE A 5 11.11 15.55 -49.95
N ALA A 6 11.52 16.05 -48.78
CA ALA A 6 11.86 15.23 -47.62
C ALA A 6 12.15 16.14 -46.44
N SER A 7 11.14 16.44 -45.61
CA SER A 7 11.31 16.68 -44.16
C SER A 7 10.00 17.19 -43.57
N CYS A 8 9.17 16.27 -43.07
CA CYS A 8 8.14 16.56 -42.05
C CYS A 8 7.73 15.25 -41.36
N PHE A 9 8.72 14.47 -40.96
CA PHE A 9 8.53 13.32 -40.09
C PHE A 9 9.56 13.46 -38.98
N LEU A 10 9.17 14.11 -37.88
CA LEU A 10 9.71 13.89 -36.53
C LEU A 10 9.13 14.94 -35.58
N PHE A 11 8.86 14.49 -34.35
CA PHE A 11 8.30 15.22 -33.21
C PHE A 11 6.78 15.30 -33.09
N LEU A 12 6.12 14.13 -33.11
CA LEU A 12 5.09 13.87 -32.09
C LEU A 12 5.83 13.62 -30.77
N LEU A 13 6.11 14.71 -30.04
CA LEU A 13 6.50 14.64 -28.64
C LEU A 13 5.31 14.06 -27.87
N PHE A 14 5.40 12.79 -27.48
CA PHE A 14 4.64 12.28 -26.36
C PHE A 14 5.12 13.01 -25.10
N THR A 15 4.59 14.21 -24.85
CA THR A 15 4.68 14.84 -23.54
C THR A 15 3.75 14.06 -22.61
N ASN A 16 4.25 12.95 -22.07
CA ASN A 16 3.75 12.44 -20.80
C ASN A 16 4.15 13.47 -19.75
N ALA A 17 3.37 14.56 -19.65
CA ALA A 17 3.41 15.41 -18.49
C ALA A 17 3.12 14.50 -17.30
N ALA A 18 4.16 14.18 -16.54
CA ALA A 18 4.03 13.47 -15.29
C ALA A 18 3.19 14.36 -14.37
N TYR A 19 1.87 14.17 -14.39
CA TYR A 19 0.96 14.72 -13.40
C TYR A 19 1.37 14.12 -12.06
N SER A 20 2.26 14.82 -11.35
CA SER A 20 2.47 14.55 -9.93
C SER A 20 1.12 14.73 -9.26
N SER A 21 0.65 13.70 -8.59
CA SER A 21 -0.66 13.78 -7.99
C SER A 21 -0.66 14.80 -6.86
N SER A 22 -1.80 15.46 -6.62
CA SER A 22 -2.00 16.37 -5.47
C SER A 22 -1.48 15.76 -4.16
N PHE A 23 -1.63 14.45 -4.02
CA PHE A 23 -1.12 13.66 -2.92
C PHE A 23 0.40 13.53 -2.89
N ASP A 24 1.07 13.24 -4.01
CA ASP A 24 2.54 13.11 -4.03
C ASP A 24 3.23 14.43 -3.67
N LEU A 25 2.72 15.56 -4.20
CA LEU A 25 3.21 16.90 -3.87
C LEU A 25 3.00 17.24 -2.39
N CYS A 26 1.82 16.94 -1.88
CA CYS A 26 1.47 17.15 -0.48
C CYS A 26 2.37 16.32 0.45
N LEU A 27 2.64 15.06 0.09
CA LEU A 27 3.47 14.16 0.88
C LEU A 27 4.94 14.58 0.85
N GLU A 28 5.45 15.00 -0.31
CA GLU A 28 6.81 15.52 -0.45
C GLU A 28 7.03 16.80 0.35
N HIS A 29 6.06 17.73 0.32
CA HIS A 29 6.14 18.96 1.10
C HIS A 29 6.11 18.68 2.61
N ALA A 30 5.20 17.81 3.05
CA ALA A 30 5.09 17.43 4.45
C ALA A 30 6.36 16.72 4.96
N ALA A 31 6.99 15.88 4.15
CA ALA A 31 8.19 15.14 4.53
C ALA A 31 9.45 16.02 4.66
N LYS A 32 9.47 17.20 4.03
CA LYS A 32 10.60 18.15 4.06
C LYS A 32 10.54 19.16 5.20
N GLN A 33 9.52 19.12 6.05
CA GLN A 33 9.42 20.00 7.22
C GLN A 33 10.64 19.79 8.15
N GLU A 34 11.25 20.89 8.59
CA GLU A 34 12.47 20.86 9.40
C GLU A 34 12.23 20.25 10.78
N HIS A 35 11.14 20.65 11.43
CA HIS A 35 10.77 20.13 12.74
C HIS A 35 10.10 18.76 12.63
N LYS A 36 10.55 17.83 13.47
CA LYS A 36 10.06 16.44 13.49
C LYS A 36 8.55 16.36 13.74
N LEU A 37 8.00 17.18 14.64
CA LEU A 37 6.56 17.17 14.94
C LEU A 37 5.73 17.71 13.77
N ASP A 38 6.15 18.82 13.18
CA ASP A 38 5.46 19.41 12.01
C ASP A 38 5.49 18.48 10.79
N ARG A 39 6.61 17.76 10.60
CA ARG A 39 6.73 16.71 9.58
C ARG A 39 5.73 15.60 9.80
N GLN A 40 5.60 15.15 11.04
CA GLN A 40 4.67 14.09 11.44
C GLN A 40 3.21 14.47 11.19
N ASP A 41 2.81 15.63 11.71
CA ASP A 41 1.45 16.15 11.56
C ASP A 41 1.13 16.46 10.09
N GLY A 42 2.09 17.05 9.37
CA GLY A 42 1.95 17.34 7.95
C GLY A 42 1.68 16.09 7.13
N VAL A 43 2.42 15.01 7.38
CA VAL A 43 2.27 13.75 6.64
C VAL A 43 0.92 13.11 6.96
N GLN A 44 0.54 13.06 8.23
CA GLN A 44 -0.76 12.50 8.65
C GLN A 44 -1.93 13.28 8.01
N ASN A 45 -1.88 14.61 8.10
CA ASN A 45 -2.89 15.49 7.50
C ASN A 45 -2.97 15.31 5.98
N CYS A 46 -1.83 15.11 5.33
CA CYS A 46 -1.78 14.85 3.90
C CYS A 46 -2.56 13.59 3.52
N PHE A 47 -2.35 12.48 4.24
CA PHE A 47 -3.08 11.24 4.02
C PHE A 47 -4.56 11.39 4.26
N ILE A 48 -4.97 11.97 5.40
CA ILE A 48 -6.38 12.15 5.75
C ILE A 48 -7.12 12.96 4.69
N LYS A 49 -6.51 14.04 4.19
CA LYS A 49 -7.13 14.92 3.17
C LYS A 49 -7.28 14.23 1.81
N ASN A 50 -6.35 13.35 1.45
CA ASN A 50 -6.30 12.78 0.10
C ASN A 50 -6.82 11.34 0.02
N LYS A 51 -7.07 10.64 1.14
CA LYS A 51 -7.39 9.20 1.16
C LYS A 51 -8.53 8.79 0.23
N ALA A 52 -9.56 9.63 0.07
CA ALA A 52 -10.71 9.37 -0.80
C ALA A 52 -10.34 9.33 -2.30
N GLN A 53 -9.23 9.97 -2.70
CA GLN A 53 -8.74 10.04 -4.07
C GLN A 53 -7.60 9.05 -4.34
N LEU A 54 -7.19 8.28 -3.32
CA LEU A 54 -6.14 7.28 -3.46
C LEU A 54 -6.75 5.97 -3.94
N ASN A 55 -6.01 5.30 -4.83
CA ASN A 55 -6.15 3.86 -5.00
C ASN A 55 -5.03 3.18 -4.20
N SER A 56 -5.22 1.90 -3.87
CA SER A 56 -4.28 1.12 -3.05
C SER A 56 -2.85 1.17 -3.60
N GLU A 57 -2.69 0.99 -4.90
CA GLU A 57 -1.38 0.93 -5.55
C GLU A 57 -0.64 2.26 -5.42
N LYS A 58 -1.32 3.37 -5.66
CA LYS A 58 -0.79 4.73 -5.54
C LYS A 58 -0.45 5.04 -4.09
N CYS A 59 -1.33 4.69 -3.15
CA CYS A 59 -1.12 4.86 -1.71
C CYS A 59 0.19 4.19 -1.27
N TYR A 60 0.35 2.89 -1.56
CA TYR A 60 1.58 2.17 -1.21
C TYR A 60 2.82 2.61 -1.99
N ARG A 61 2.67 3.05 -3.24
CA ARG A 61 3.78 3.56 -4.04
C ARG A 61 4.32 4.86 -3.47
N SER A 62 3.45 5.78 -3.04
CA SER A 62 3.87 7.05 -2.44
C SER A 62 4.53 6.86 -1.07
N ILE A 63 4.05 5.90 -0.26
CA ILE A 63 4.74 5.48 0.99
C ILE A 63 6.19 5.07 0.71
N LYS A 64 6.43 4.27 -0.33
CA LYS A 64 7.78 3.81 -0.67
C LYS A 64 8.70 4.91 -1.21
N LYS A 65 8.14 5.93 -1.87
CA LYS A 65 8.90 7.03 -2.47
C LYS A 65 9.42 8.02 -1.44
N VAL A 66 8.61 8.30 -0.44
CA VAL A 66 9.02 9.19 0.63
C VAL A 66 9.85 8.35 1.60
N ASN A 67 11.09 8.75 1.83
CA ASN A 67 11.95 8.05 2.77
C ASN A 67 11.44 8.30 4.21
N LEU A 68 10.38 7.59 4.59
CA LEU A 68 9.72 7.71 5.89
C LEU A 68 10.55 7.14 7.04
N THR A 69 11.79 6.66 6.79
CA THR A 69 12.67 6.14 7.86
C THR A 69 13.05 7.21 8.88
N GLU A 70 13.01 8.49 8.50
CA GLU A 70 13.18 9.62 9.44
C GLU A 70 11.88 9.96 10.21
N ILE A 71 10.75 9.43 9.77
CA ILE A 71 9.44 9.59 10.42
C ILE A 71 9.27 8.46 11.44
N SER A 72 8.60 8.76 12.55
CA SER A 72 8.37 7.78 13.63
C SER A 72 7.72 6.51 13.08
N GLN A 73 8.20 5.34 13.55
CA GLN A 73 7.64 4.03 13.24
C GLN A 73 6.11 4.01 13.41
N LYS A 74 5.60 4.67 14.46
CA LYS A 74 4.16 4.82 14.74
C LYS A 74 3.40 5.42 13.55
N ILE A 75 3.95 6.46 12.92
CA ILE A 75 3.29 7.18 11.83
C ILE A 75 3.40 6.38 10.52
N ASN A 76 4.55 5.76 10.29
CA ASN A 76 4.70 4.85 9.15
C ASN A 76 3.65 3.72 9.22
N GLU A 77 3.45 3.13 10.40
CA GLU A 77 2.41 2.11 10.63
C GLU A 77 1.00 2.67 10.44
N GLN A 78 0.69 3.86 10.97
CA GLN A 78 -0.63 4.50 10.77
C GLN A 78 -0.95 4.74 9.30
N ILE A 79 0.03 5.21 8.54
CA ILE A 79 -0.10 5.45 7.10
C ILE A 79 -0.34 4.14 6.34
N LYS A 80 0.42 3.09 6.65
CA LYS A 80 0.19 1.76 6.07
C LYS A 80 -1.21 1.24 6.39
N SER A 81 -1.69 1.46 7.62
CA SER A 81 -3.05 1.12 8.04
C SER A 81 -4.10 1.87 7.22
N VAL A 82 -3.96 3.18 6.99
CA VAL A 82 -4.87 3.92 6.12
C VAL A 82 -4.87 3.33 4.70
N CYS A 83 -3.70 3.06 4.13
CA CYS A 83 -3.63 2.43 2.81
C CYS A 83 -4.27 1.04 2.76
N PHE A 84 -4.15 0.26 3.84
CA PHE A 84 -4.64 -1.11 3.90
C PHE A 84 -6.16 -1.16 4.15
N TYR A 85 -6.64 -0.55 5.22
CA TYR A 85 -8.03 -0.70 5.69
C TYR A 85 -9.00 0.27 5.03
N GLU A 86 -8.55 1.49 4.72
CA GLU A 86 -9.46 2.55 4.24
C GLU A 86 -9.42 2.73 2.72
N VAL A 87 -8.26 2.46 2.10
CA VAL A 87 -8.06 2.72 0.67
C VAL A 87 -8.11 1.44 -0.16
N SER A 88 -7.66 0.31 0.37
CA SER A 88 -7.54 -0.92 -0.43
C SER A 88 -8.84 -1.71 -0.52
N ARG A 89 -9.19 -2.06 -1.75
CA ARG A 89 -10.11 -3.16 -2.06
C ARG A 89 -9.32 -4.22 -2.79
N PHE A 90 -8.78 -5.17 -2.04
CA PHE A 90 -7.97 -6.24 -2.63
C PHE A 90 -8.85 -7.13 -3.51
N ARG A 91 -8.35 -7.48 -4.71
CA ARG A 91 -9.07 -8.39 -5.62
C ARG A 91 -8.74 -9.85 -5.37
N THR A 92 -7.57 -10.11 -4.80
CA THR A 92 -7.08 -11.47 -4.55
C THR A 92 -6.42 -11.56 -3.17
N ILE A 93 -6.53 -12.73 -2.55
CA ILE A 93 -5.85 -13.03 -1.29
C ILE A 93 -4.34 -12.79 -1.37
N LYS A 94 -3.71 -13.16 -2.50
CA LYS A 94 -2.28 -12.94 -2.74
C LYS A 94 -1.91 -11.46 -2.62
N SER A 95 -2.66 -10.58 -3.31
CA SER A 95 -2.40 -9.14 -3.25
C SER A 95 -2.59 -8.55 -1.85
N CYS A 96 -3.55 -9.07 -1.09
CA CYS A 96 -3.79 -8.65 0.29
C CYS A 96 -2.61 -9.05 1.19
N LEU A 97 -2.19 -10.32 1.14
CA LEU A 97 -1.08 -10.85 1.93
C LEU A 97 0.26 -10.21 1.57
N GLU A 98 0.50 -9.86 0.31
CA GLU A 98 1.70 -9.10 -0.09
C GLU A 98 1.73 -7.70 0.54
N LYS A 99 0.56 -7.06 0.75
CA LYS A 99 0.51 -5.76 1.42
C LYS A 99 0.55 -5.85 2.94
N SER A 100 0.02 -6.91 3.55
CA SER A 100 0.14 -7.11 5.01
C SER A 100 1.61 -7.25 5.45
N GLN A 101 2.48 -7.76 4.58
CA GLN A 101 3.92 -7.83 4.83
C GLN A 101 4.62 -6.46 4.92
N LEU A 102 3.96 -5.36 4.55
CA LEU A 102 4.52 -4.01 4.69
C LEU A 102 4.50 -3.51 6.13
N PHE A 103 3.67 -4.08 7.00
CA PHE A 103 3.65 -3.76 8.44
C PHE A 103 4.92 -4.26 9.13
N GLU A 104 5.56 -3.39 9.88
CA GLU A 104 6.78 -3.68 10.64
C GLU A 104 6.45 -4.28 12.01
N THR A 105 5.33 -3.87 12.61
CA THR A 105 4.92 -4.40 13.91
C THR A 105 4.20 -5.74 13.72
N ALA A 106 4.58 -6.74 14.51
CA ALA A 106 4.00 -8.08 14.39
C ALA A 106 2.49 -8.09 14.65
N ILE A 107 2.02 -7.23 15.56
CA ILE A 107 0.60 -7.11 15.90
C ILE A 107 -0.20 -6.62 14.68
N ASN A 108 0.18 -5.49 14.08
CA ASN A 108 -0.52 -4.94 12.92
C ASN A 108 -0.44 -5.86 11.71
N LYS A 109 0.70 -6.54 11.51
CA LYS A 109 0.84 -7.53 10.44
C LYS A 109 -0.14 -8.69 10.63
N ASP A 110 -0.22 -9.27 11.83
CA ASP A 110 -1.12 -10.39 12.09
C ASP A 110 -2.59 -10.00 11.96
N GLU A 111 -2.96 -8.79 12.41
CA GLU A 111 -4.30 -8.23 12.20
C GLU A 111 -4.62 -8.07 10.71
N ALA A 112 -3.71 -7.50 9.93
CA ALA A 112 -3.88 -7.38 8.48
C ALA A 112 -4.01 -8.74 7.78
N VAL A 113 -3.29 -9.78 8.26
CA VAL A 113 -3.44 -11.15 7.75
C VAL A 113 -4.82 -11.72 8.07
N PHE A 114 -5.36 -11.49 9.27
CA PHE A 114 -6.73 -11.92 9.62
C PHE A 114 -7.79 -11.18 8.79
N ASP A 115 -7.59 -9.90 8.49
CA ASP A 115 -8.48 -9.16 7.62
C ASP A 115 -8.43 -9.69 6.19
N CYS A 116 -7.24 -10.03 5.68
CA CYS A 116 -7.11 -10.74 4.42
C CYS A 116 -7.86 -12.08 4.45
N PHE A 117 -7.72 -12.86 5.52
CA PHE A 117 -8.46 -14.12 5.66
C PHE A 117 -9.98 -13.86 5.64
N ALA A 118 -10.49 -12.95 6.46
CA ALA A 118 -11.91 -12.66 6.58
C ALA A 118 -12.54 -12.20 5.25
N GLN A 119 -11.82 -11.41 4.45
CA GLN A 119 -12.27 -10.96 3.13
C GLN A 119 -12.43 -12.10 2.11
N PHE A 120 -11.56 -13.11 2.18
CA PHE A 120 -11.47 -14.16 1.16
C PHE A 120 -11.92 -15.53 1.65
N GLN A 121 -12.25 -15.72 2.93
CA GLN A 121 -12.53 -17.02 3.54
C GLN A 121 -13.55 -17.86 2.75
N ASN A 122 -14.60 -17.24 2.19
CA ASN A 122 -15.65 -17.96 1.46
C ASN A 122 -15.18 -18.56 0.11
N VAL A 123 -14.01 -18.16 -0.39
CA VAL A 123 -13.47 -18.64 -1.68
C VAL A 123 -12.14 -19.38 -1.54
N LEU A 124 -11.63 -19.55 -0.31
CA LEU A 124 -10.43 -20.34 -0.07
C LEU A 124 -10.79 -21.83 -0.01
N ASN A 125 -9.85 -22.68 -0.41
CA ASN A 125 -9.87 -24.09 0.00
C ASN A 125 -8.98 -24.30 1.22
N GLN A 126 -9.08 -25.48 1.83
CA GLN A 126 -8.33 -25.84 3.04
C GLN A 126 -6.81 -25.59 2.89
N ARG A 127 -6.21 -25.97 1.75
CA ARG A 127 -4.78 -25.75 1.49
C ARG A 127 -4.43 -24.27 1.45
N GLN A 128 -5.26 -23.44 0.82
CA GLN A 128 -5.06 -22.00 0.78
C GLN A 128 -5.22 -21.36 2.16
N CYS A 129 -6.22 -21.79 2.94
CA CYS A 129 -6.39 -21.36 4.34
C CYS A 129 -5.15 -21.69 5.18
N LEU A 130 -4.65 -22.93 5.09
CA LEU A 130 -3.43 -23.35 5.77
C LEU A 130 -2.22 -22.50 5.38
N ASN A 131 -2.10 -22.13 4.10
CA ASN A 131 -1.06 -21.21 3.65
C ASN A 131 -1.19 -19.82 4.28
N VAL A 132 -2.41 -19.27 4.41
CA VAL A 132 -2.63 -17.98 5.08
C VAL A 132 -2.12 -18.00 6.51
N SER A 133 -2.33 -19.08 7.26
CA SER A 133 -1.83 -19.19 8.65
C SER A 133 -0.31 -19.07 8.75
N GLN A 134 0.45 -19.40 7.70
CA GLN A 134 1.91 -19.26 7.70
C GLN A 134 2.38 -17.80 7.63
N TYR A 135 1.51 -16.84 7.30
CA TYR A 135 1.85 -15.41 7.27
C TYR A 135 1.79 -14.77 8.66
N LEU A 136 1.16 -15.43 9.63
CA LEU A 136 1.07 -14.97 11.02
C LEU A 136 2.43 -15.15 11.73
N ILE A 137 2.84 -14.12 12.47
CA ILE A 137 4.06 -14.09 13.25
C ILE A 137 3.84 -14.76 14.61
N TYR A 138 2.73 -14.47 15.30
CA TYR A 138 2.52 -15.02 16.63
C TYR A 138 2.08 -16.50 16.58
N PRO A 139 2.79 -17.43 17.24
CA PRO A 139 2.50 -18.86 17.18
C PRO A 139 1.07 -19.22 17.61
N ALA A 140 0.55 -18.54 18.65
CA ALA A 140 -0.81 -18.78 19.14
C ALA A 140 -1.88 -18.42 18.09
N LYS A 141 -1.72 -17.27 17.42
CA LYS A 141 -2.61 -16.83 16.33
C LYS A 141 -2.51 -17.78 15.13
N LYS A 142 -1.29 -18.22 14.80
CA LYS A 142 -1.02 -19.19 13.74
C LYS A 142 -1.72 -20.52 13.99
N GLU A 143 -1.57 -21.10 15.18
CA GLU A 143 -2.20 -22.37 15.51
C GLU A 143 -3.72 -22.26 15.57
N HIS A 144 -4.24 -21.12 16.06
CA HIS A 144 -5.67 -20.82 16.04
C HIS A 144 -6.23 -20.86 14.61
N LEU A 145 -5.63 -20.11 13.68
CA LEU A 145 -6.10 -20.10 12.30
C LEU A 145 -5.91 -21.46 11.62
N LYS A 146 -4.79 -22.15 11.87
CA LYS A 146 -4.56 -23.50 11.36
C LYS A 146 -5.63 -24.49 11.81
N THR A 147 -5.99 -24.49 13.09
CA THR A 147 -7.06 -25.34 13.64
C THR A 147 -8.40 -25.00 12.99
N HIS A 148 -8.70 -23.72 12.84
CA HIS A 148 -9.91 -23.27 12.13
C HIS A 148 -9.94 -23.80 10.68
N CYS A 149 -8.83 -23.71 9.94
CA CYS A 149 -8.72 -24.24 8.59
C CYS A 149 -8.97 -25.76 8.52
N LEU A 150 -8.48 -26.53 9.49
CA LEU A 150 -8.65 -27.99 9.50
C LEU A 150 -10.09 -28.43 9.79
N ASN A 151 -10.87 -27.59 10.48
CA ASN A 151 -12.22 -27.93 10.93
C ASN A 151 -13.34 -27.30 10.08
N SER A 152 -13.05 -26.22 9.34
CA SER A 152 -14.08 -25.35 8.72
C SER A 152 -14.00 -25.29 7.19
N PHE A 153 -13.01 -25.94 6.58
CA PHE A 153 -12.77 -26.02 5.13
C PHE A 153 -12.54 -27.47 4.71
#